data_AF-A0AAE9XRA4-F1
#
_entry.id   AF-A0AAE9XRA4-F1
#
_cell.length_a   1.000
_cell.length_b   1.000
_cell.length_c   1.000
_cell.angle_alpha   90.00
_cell.angle_beta   90.00
_cell.angle_gamma   90.00
#
_symmetry.space_group_name_H-M   'P 1'
#
loop_
_entity.id
_entity.type
_entity.pdbx_description
1 polymer ?
#
loop_
_entity_poly.entity_id
_entity_poly.type
_entity_poly.pdbx_seq_one_letter_code
_entity_poly.pdbx_strand_id
1 'polypeptide(L)'
;MQVYLIGSGPFDPEFFKGYVERQKVAHNDSETAFVGVDLGAKQLLDMDFPIDLAVGDFDSIEDKVYQQVAKKAASIEKLEPMKDETDTEHALGSVADLYPNARYHLFGMLGGRVDHLLSNLWLIYQERFAPIIDRVHLVEENNAVSFLRPGQHQVDRLKEMKYLSFVAMTPITDLTLKNVVYPLDNYQMSTPLALISNEFLPDQNTMKIAFSNGLILAIQARD
;
A
#
# COMPACT_ATOMS: atom_id res chain seq x y z
N MET A 1 -13.37 6.37 -6.29
CA MET A 1 -12.84 5.09 -6.80
C MET A 1 -11.79 4.57 -5.83
N GLN A 2 -11.94 3.34 -5.38
CA GLN A 2 -10.94 2.60 -4.60
C GLN A 2 -10.41 1.46 -5.48
N VAL A 3 -9.11 1.23 -5.49
CA VAL A 3 -8.50 0.09 -6.18
C VAL A 3 -7.83 -0.79 -5.13
N TYR A 4 -8.20 -2.05 -5.07
CA TYR A 4 -7.57 -3.05 -4.21
C TYR A 4 -6.68 -3.93 -5.08
N LEU A 5 -5.36 -3.77 -4.94
CA LEU A 5 -4.37 -4.53 -5.68
C LEU A 5 -3.76 -5.58 -4.76
N ILE A 6 -3.96 -6.85 -5.10
CA ILE A 6 -3.59 -7.99 -4.27
C ILE A 6 -2.35 -8.64 -4.89
N GLY A 7 -1.23 -8.57 -4.18
CA GLY A 7 0.02 -9.23 -4.54
C GLY A 7 0.07 -10.68 -4.09
N SER A 8 1.20 -11.35 -4.36
CA SER A 8 1.42 -12.75 -3.99
C SER A 8 1.80 -12.98 -2.53
N GLY A 9 2.04 -11.92 -1.76
CA GLY A 9 2.44 -12.03 -0.36
C GLY A 9 1.30 -12.52 0.56
N PRO A 10 1.64 -13.01 1.75
CA PRO A 10 0.63 -13.39 2.74
C PRO A 10 -0.06 -12.15 3.31
N PHE A 11 -1.35 -12.30 3.62
CA PHE A 11 -2.14 -11.39 4.47
C PHE A 11 -3.35 -12.16 5.01
N ASP A 12 -3.99 -11.65 6.05
CA ASP A 12 -5.21 -12.24 6.61
C ASP A 12 -6.46 -11.95 5.73
N PRO A 13 -7.11 -12.98 5.13
CA PRO A 13 -8.31 -12.81 4.30
C PRO A 13 -9.50 -12.19 5.03
N GLU A 14 -9.68 -12.48 6.32
CA GLU A 14 -10.81 -11.94 7.11
C GLU A 14 -10.57 -10.47 7.45
N PHE A 15 -9.31 -10.12 7.74
CA PHE A 15 -8.92 -8.71 7.84
C PHE A 15 -9.18 -7.95 6.54
N PHE A 16 -8.79 -8.50 5.39
CA PHE A 16 -9.02 -7.89 4.08
C PHE A 16 -10.52 -7.65 3.82
N LYS A 17 -11.37 -8.67 4.01
CA LYS A 17 -12.83 -8.55 3.88
C LYS A 17 -13.37 -7.41 4.75
N GLY A 18 -13.02 -7.41 6.03
CA GLY A 18 -13.44 -6.37 6.97
C GLY A 18 -12.91 -4.98 6.58
N TYR A 19 -11.69 -4.90 6.04
CA TYR A 19 -11.10 -3.65 5.57
C TYR A 19 -11.89 -3.07 4.39
N VAL A 20 -12.20 -3.86 3.36
CA VAL A 20 -12.97 -3.44 2.20
C VAL A 20 -14.33 -2.88 2.61
N GLU A 21 -15.05 -3.58 3.49
CA GLU A 21 -16.37 -3.12 3.97
C GLU A 21 -16.28 -1.80 4.74
N ARG A 22 -15.27 -1.63 5.60
CA ARG A 22 -15.02 -0.35 6.29
C ARG A 22 -14.73 0.77 5.30
N GLN A 23 -13.94 0.52 4.25
CA GLN A 23 -13.60 1.52 3.24
C GLN A 23 -14.80 1.93 2.39
N LYS A 24 -15.68 0.98 2.03
CA LYS A 24 -16.94 1.27 1.34
C LYS A 24 -17.81 2.24 2.14
N VAL A 25 -18.03 1.93 3.43
CA VAL A 25 -18.79 2.81 4.34
C VAL A 25 -18.12 4.18 4.48
N ALA A 26 -16.80 4.22 4.70
CA ALA A 26 -16.06 5.48 4.88
C ALA A 26 -16.05 6.38 3.64
N HIS A 27 -16.25 5.82 2.45
CA HIS A 27 -16.18 6.53 1.18
C HIS A 27 -17.51 6.47 0.41
N ASN A 28 -18.64 6.37 1.11
CA ASN A 28 -20.01 6.43 0.55
C ASN A 28 -20.22 5.49 -0.64
N ASP A 29 -19.80 4.22 -0.51
CA ASP A 29 -19.91 3.19 -1.54
C ASP A 29 -19.34 3.62 -2.90
N SER A 30 -18.25 4.40 -2.88
CA SER A 30 -17.54 4.76 -4.11
C SER A 30 -17.15 3.50 -4.88
N GLU A 31 -17.18 3.59 -6.21
CA GLU A 31 -16.78 2.49 -7.10
C GLU A 31 -15.45 1.85 -6.67
N THR A 32 -15.37 0.54 -6.87
CA THR A 32 -14.21 -0.29 -6.49
C THR A 32 -13.74 -1.13 -7.65
N ALA A 33 -12.43 -1.30 -7.80
CA ALA A 33 -11.84 -2.33 -8.65
C ALA A 33 -10.93 -3.24 -7.83
N PHE A 34 -10.96 -4.53 -8.13
CA PHE A 34 -10.15 -5.57 -7.51
C PHE A 34 -9.18 -6.15 -8.55
N VAL A 35 -7.90 -5.99 -8.28
CA VAL A 35 -6.81 -6.40 -9.16
C VAL A 35 -5.99 -7.46 -8.49
N GLY A 36 -5.83 -8.62 -9.14
CA GLY A 36 -5.01 -9.72 -8.64
C GLY A 36 -3.71 -9.83 -9.42
N VAL A 37 -2.59 -9.86 -8.72
CA VAL A 37 -1.26 -10.08 -9.31
C VAL A 37 -0.79 -11.49 -8.98
N ASP A 38 -0.58 -12.32 -10.00
CA ASP A 38 -0.22 -13.75 -9.87
C ASP A 38 -1.09 -14.50 -8.84
N LEU A 39 -0.51 -14.96 -7.73
CA LEU A 39 -1.21 -15.64 -6.64
C LEU A 39 -2.30 -14.76 -6.00
N GLY A 40 -2.18 -13.44 -6.09
CA GLY A 40 -3.20 -12.50 -5.66
C GLY A 40 -4.52 -12.66 -6.42
N ALA A 41 -4.48 -13.04 -7.70
CA ALA A 41 -5.69 -13.35 -8.47
C ALA A 41 -6.37 -14.63 -7.95
N LYS A 42 -5.58 -15.63 -7.54
CA LYS A 42 -6.10 -16.81 -6.86
C LYS A 42 -6.68 -16.46 -5.49
N GLN A 43 -6.04 -15.58 -4.72
CA GLN A 43 -6.55 -15.17 -3.41
C GLN A 43 -7.91 -14.46 -3.52
N LEU A 44 -8.08 -13.57 -4.52
CA LEU A 44 -9.39 -12.96 -4.81
C LEU A 44 -10.44 -14.02 -5.16
N LEU A 45 -10.08 -15.00 -6.01
CA LEU A 45 -10.94 -16.12 -6.37
C LEU A 45 -11.39 -16.93 -5.15
N ASP A 46 -10.45 -17.26 -4.25
CA ASP A 46 -10.70 -18.05 -3.03
C ASP A 46 -11.59 -17.30 -2.04
N MET A 47 -11.48 -15.97 -1.98
CA MET A 47 -12.33 -15.10 -1.15
C MET A 47 -13.68 -14.75 -1.79
N ASP A 48 -13.94 -15.24 -3.01
CA ASP A 48 -15.12 -14.93 -3.84
C ASP A 48 -15.33 -13.43 -4.09
N PHE A 49 -14.22 -12.68 -4.22
CA PHE A 49 -14.23 -11.31 -4.72
C PHE A 49 -14.24 -11.28 -6.25
N PRO A 50 -14.77 -10.21 -6.86
CA PRO A 50 -14.59 -9.98 -8.30
C PRO A 50 -13.09 -9.83 -8.62
N ILE A 51 -12.75 -10.12 -9.88
CA ILE A 51 -11.40 -9.95 -10.43
C ILE A 51 -11.57 -9.04 -11.65
N ASP A 52 -11.48 -7.73 -11.44
CA ASP A 52 -11.64 -6.75 -12.52
C ASP A 52 -10.44 -6.78 -13.47
N LEU A 53 -9.25 -7.06 -12.93
CA LEU A 53 -8.02 -7.26 -13.68
C LEU A 53 -7.17 -8.34 -13.02
N ALA A 54 -6.69 -9.31 -13.80
CA ALA A 54 -5.63 -10.23 -13.39
C ALA A 54 -4.35 -9.89 -14.16
N VAL A 55 -3.23 -9.72 -13.45
CA VAL A 55 -1.92 -9.40 -14.04
C VAL A 55 -0.93 -10.46 -13.62
N GLY A 56 -0.07 -10.91 -14.54
CA GLY A 56 0.99 -11.86 -14.19
C GLY A 56 1.44 -12.70 -15.37
N ASP A 57 2.56 -13.40 -15.22
CA ASP A 57 2.90 -14.52 -16.09
C ASP A 57 2.16 -15.81 -15.68
N PHE A 58 1.63 -15.84 -14.45
CA PHE A 58 0.89 -16.93 -13.84
C PHE A 58 1.67 -18.25 -13.74
N ASP A 59 3.00 -18.20 -13.72
CA ASP A 59 3.86 -19.39 -13.58
C ASP A 59 3.76 -20.05 -12.19
N SER A 60 3.34 -19.25 -11.20
CA SER A 60 3.23 -19.61 -9.79
C SER A 60 1.89 -20.25 -9.41
N ILE A 61 0.93 -20.33 -10.33
CA ILE A 61 -0.36 -20.99 -10.11
C ILE A 61 -0.56 -22.20 -11.02
N GLU A 62 -1.22 -23.22 -10.50
CA GLU A 62 -1.56 -24.41 -11.29
C GLU A 62 -2.47 -24.04 -12.47
N ASP A 63 -2.27 -24.67 -13.62
CA ASP A 63 -3.08 -24.44 -14.84
C ASP A 63 -4.60 -24.47 -14.55
N LYS A 64 -5.05 -25.41 -13.72
CA LYS A 64 -6.48 -25.51 -13.36
C LYS A 64 -6.98 -24.26 -12.63
N VAL A 65 -6.17 -23.69 -11.75
CA VAL A 65 -6.48 -22.46 -11.03
C VAL A 65 -6.45 -21.27 -11.98
N TYR A 66 -5.45 -21.19 -12.86
CA TYR A 66 -5.40 -20.16 -13.89
C TYR A 66 -6.65 -20.17 -14.77
N GLN A 67 -7.15 -21.33 -15.19
CA GLN A 67 -8.38 -21.42 -15.97
C GLN A 67 -9.61 -20.92 -15.20
N GLN A 68 -9.65 -21.10 -13.88
CA GLN A 68 -10.72 -20.56 -13.04
C GLN A 68 -10.64 -19.04 -12.92
N VAL A 69 -9.44 -18.49 -12.69
CA VAL A 69 -9.17 -17.05 -12.69
C VAL A 69 -9.57 -16.48 -14.05
N ALA A 70 -9.09 -17.06 -15.15
CA ALA A 70 -9.34 -16.56 -16.49
C ALA A 70 -10.82 -16.57 -16.89
N LYS A 71 -11.61 -17.50 -16.32
CA LYS A 71 -13.05 -17.56 -16.53
C LYS A 71 -13.82 -16.50 -15.72
N LYS A 72 -13.33 -16.12 -14.54
CA LYS A 72 -13.98 -15.14 -13.65
C LYS A 72 -13.49 -13.70 -13.88
N ALA A 73 -12.26 -13.52 -14.35
CA ALA A 73 -11.66 -12.20 -14.52
C ALA A 73 -12.32 -11.42 -15.66
N ALA A 74 -12.58 -10.13 -15.44
CA ALA A 74 -13.12 -9.25 -16.47
C ALA A 74 -12.06 -8.90 -17.54
N SER A 75 -10.81 -8.76 -17.12
CA SER A 75 -9.64 -8.55 -17.98
C SER A 75 -8.43 -9.32 -17.47
N ILE A 76 -7.52 -9.68 -18.38
CA ILE A 76 -6.26 -10.36 -18.07
C ILE A 76 -5.13 -9.71 -18.85
N GLU A 77 -4.11 -9.26 -18.14
CA GLU A 77 -2.83 -8.82 -18.70
C GLU A 77 -1.81 -9.93 -18.44
N LYS A 78 -1.68 -10.84 -19.41
CA LYS A 78 -0.70 -11.92 -19.34
C LYS A 78 0.67 -11.39 -19.75
N LEU A 79 1.63 -11.49 -18.84
CA LEU A 79 2.99 -10.99 -19.03
C LEU A 79 3.95 -12.11 -19.44
N GLU A 80 5.04 -11.72 -20.10
CA GLU A 80 6.14 -12.65 -20.36
C GLU A 80 6.93 -12.89 -19.07
N PRO A 81 7.43 -14.13 -18.82
CA PRO A 81 8.21 -14.42 -17.62
C PRO A 81 9.55 -13.68 -17.54
N MET A 82 10.18 -13.46 -18.70
CA MET A 82 11.44 -12.71 -18.80
C MET A 82 11.14 -11.28 -19.25
N LYS A 83 11.13 -10.36 -18.29
CA LYS A 83 10.90 -8.93 -18.46
C LYS A 83 11.71 -8.13 -17.43
N ASP A 84 11.91 -6.84 -17.70
CA ASP A 84 12.66 -5.93 -16.83
C ASP A 84 11.82 -5.36 -15.67
N GLU A 85 10.51 -5.62 -15.67
CA GLU A 85 9.52 -5.08 -14.74
C GLU A 85 8.85 -6.22 -13.95
N THR A 86 8.60 -6.04 -12.65
CA THR A 86 7.88 -7.05 -11.86
C THR A 86 6.37 -7.03 -12.16
N ASP A 87 5.65 -8.13 -11.93
CA ASP A 87 4.19 -8.17 -12.16
C ASP A 87 3.43 -7.15 -11.31
N THR A 88 3.86 -6.91 -10.05
CA THR A 88 3.29 -5.88 -9.17
C THR A 88 3.52 -4.47 -9.72
N GLU A 89 4.72 -4.22 -10.22
CA GLU A 89 5.09 -2.94 -10.83
C GLU A 89 4.24 -2.66 -12.07
N HIS A 90 4.10 -3.65 -12.95
CA HIS A 90 3.22 -3.56 -14.12
C HIS A 90 1.77 -3.29 -13.71
N ALA A 91 1.25 -4.09 -12.78
CA ALA A 91 -0.12 -3.98 -12.32
C ALA A 91 -0.43 -2.60 -11.72
N LEU A 92 0.49 -2.04 -10.93
CA LEU A 92 0.34 -0.69 -10.38
C LEU A 92 0.33 0.36 -11.51
N GLY A 93 1.15 0.18 -12.55
CA GLY A 93 1.13 0.98 -13.77
C GLY A 93 -0.22 0.95 -14.47
N SER A 94 -0.72 -0.25 -14.79
CA SER A 94 -1.99 -0.44 -15.49
C SER A 94 -3.16 0.21 -14.73
N VAL A 95 -3.25 0.01 -13.41
CA VAL A 95 -4.35 0.63 -12.63
C VAL A 95 -4.16 2.13 -12.42
N ALA A 96 -2.92 2.63 -12.44
CA ALA A 96 -2.66 4.06 -12.41
C ALA A 96 -3.15 4.74 -13.69
N ASP A 97 -2.94 4.11 -14.84
CA ASP A 97 -3.39 4.63 -16.13
C ASP A 97 -4.92 4.52 -16.30
N LEU A 98 -5.52 3.40 -15.88
CA LEU A 98 -6.97 3.19 -15.94
C LEU A 98 -7.73 4.09 -14.95
N TYR A 99 -7.18 4.27 -13.76
CA TYR A 99 -7.85 4.97 -12.66
C TYR A 99 -6.96 6.03 -12.03
N PRO A 100 -6.49 7.06 -12.76
CA PRO A 100 -5.47 8.01 -12.31
C PRO A 100 -5.87 8.84 -11.07
N ASN A 101 -7.14 8.79 -10.70
CA ASN A 101 -7.69 9.46 -9.53
C ASN A 101 -8.12 8.54 -8.38
N ALA A 102 -7.85 7.24 -8.50
CA ALA A 102 -8.19 6.28 -7.47
C ALA A 102 -7.28 6.42 -6.24
N ARG A 103 -7.78 5.84 -5.14
CA ARG A 103 -6.98 5.51 -3.98
C ARG A 103 -6.61 4.03 -4.07
N TYR A 104 -5.32 3.72 -3.96
CA TYR A 104 -4.79 2.38 -4.19
C TYR A 104 -4.44 1.73 -2.85
N HIS A 105 -5.06 0.59 -2.58
CA HIS A 105 -4.84 -0.22 -1.38
C HIS A 105 -4.17 -1.52 -1.80
N LEU A 106 -2.89 -1.66 -1.46
CA LEU A 106 -2.05 -2.76 -1.87
C LEU A 106 -1.93 -3.76 -0.72
N PHE A 107 -2.34 -5.01 -0.96
CA PHE A 107 -2.28 -6.11 0.01
C PHE A 107 -1.28 -7.17 -0.43
N GLY A 108 -0.71 -7.92 0.52
CA GLY A 108 0.28 -8.95 0.22
C GLY A 108 1.59 -8.36 -0.33
N MET A 109 2.00 -7.21 0.20
CA MET A 109 3.18 -6.47 -0.28
C MET A 109 4.32 -6.41 0.74
N LEU A 110 4.04 -6.67 2.02
CA LEU A 110 4.99 -6.46 3.10
C LEU A 110 5.61 -7.76 3.62
N GLY A 111 4.94 -8.90 3.44
CA GLY A 111 5.39 -10.21 3.91
C GLY A 111 6.24 -11.03 2.91
N GLY A 112 6.85 -12.10 3.41
CA GLY A 112 7.58 -13.07 2.59
C GLY A 112 9.05 -12.69 2.36
N ARG A 113 9.45 -12.53 1.09
CA ARG A 113 10.84 -12.24 0.74
C ARG A 113 11.16 -10.75 0.92
N VAL A 114 12.28 -10.46 1.57
CA VAL A 114 12.70 -9.07 1.85
C VAL A 114 13.01 -8.27 0.58
N ASP A 115 13.56 -8.89 -0.45
CA ASP A 115 13.83 -8.22 -1.72
C ASP A 115 12.54 -7.82 -2.44
N HIS A 116 11.46 -8.59 -2.32
CA HIS A 116 10.12 -8.22 -2.82
C HIS A 116 9.55 -7.03 -2.05
N LEU A 117 9.61 -7.06 -0.70
CA LEU A 117 9.21 -5.92 0.14
C LEU A 117 9.95 -4.64 -0.28
N LEU A 118 11.28 -4.71 -0.44
CA LEU A 118 12.09 -3.55 -0.84
C LEU A 118 11.73 -3.06 -2.25
N SER A 119 11.52 -3.99 -3.19
CA SER A 119 11.05 -3.65 -4.54
C SER A 119 9.73 -2.87 -4.49
N ASN A 120 8.73 -3.40 -3.77
CA ASN A 120 7.41 -2.80 -3.62
C ASN A 120 7.48 -1.38 -3.01
N LEU A 121 8.31 -1.19 -1.98
CA LEU A 121 8.50 0.11 -1.34
C LEU A 121 9.23 1.13 -2.24
N TRP A 122 10.11 0.66 -3.14
CA TRP A 122 10.87 1.53 -4.02
C TRP A 122 10.20 1.83 -5.36
N LEU A 123 9.09 1.15 -5.70
CA LEU A 123 8.29 1.48 -6.88
C LEU A 123 7.97 2.96 -6.95
N ILE A 124 7.60 3.58 -5.82
CA ILE A 124 7.19 4.99 -5.78
C ILE A 124 8.25 6.00 -6.26
N TYR A 125 9.51 5.59 -6.42
CA TYR A 125 10.59 6.43 -6.92
C TYR A 125 10.59 6.55 -8.44
N GLN A 126 9.86 5.67 -9.13
CA GLN A 126 9.70 5.79 -10.57
C GLN A 126 8.81 7.00 -10.89
N GLU A 127 9.24 7.80 -11.87
CA GLU A 127 8.57 9.06 -12.22
C GLU A 127 7.08 8.87 -12.57
N ARG A 128 6.72 7.74 -13.18
CA ARG A 128 5.33 7.41 -13.52
C ARG A 128 4.39 7.30 -12.32
N PHE A 129 4.92 6.99 -11.13
CA PHE A 129 4.11 6.87 -9.91
C PHE A 129 4.10 8.15 -9.06
N ALA A 130 4.91 9.15 -9.40
CA ALA A 130 4.93 10.44 -8.70
C ALA A 130 3.56 11.14 -8.61
N PRO A 131 2.65 11.04 -9.61
CA PRO A 131 1.30 11.61 -9.50
C PRO A 131 0.36 10.88 -8.54
N ILE A 132 0.67 9.63 -8.17
CA ILE A 132 -0.22 8.80 -7.35
C ILE A 132 0.31 8.50 -5.95
N ILE A 133 1.58 8.81 -5.67
CA ILE A 133 2.27 8.42 -4.42
C ILE A 133 1.47 8.69 -3.13
N ASP A 134 0.84 9.86 -3.00
CA ASP A 134 0.05 10.24 -1.81
C ASP A 134 -1.26 9.44 -1.66
N ARG A 135 -1.62 8.64 -2.67
CA ARG A 135 -2.83 7.82 -2.75
C ARG A 135 -2.54 6.33 -2.72
N VAL A 136 -1.26 5.94 -2.62
CA VAL A 136 -0.84 4.55 -2.49
C VAL A 136 -0.71 4.21 -1.00
N HIS A 137 -1.41 3.16 -0.58
CA HIS A 137 -1.39 2.63 0.77
C HIS A 137 -1.08 1.14 0.72
N LEU A 138 -0.05 0.70 1.43
CA LEU A 138 0.20 -0.74 1.64
C LEU A 138 -0.44 -1.12 2.97
N VAL A 139 -1.32 -2.11 2.96
CA VAL A 139 -2.16 -2.44 4.10
C VAL A 139 -2.19 -3.95 4.32
N GLU A 140 -1.91 -4.36 5.55
CA GLU A 140 -2.01 -5.73 6.05
C GLU A 140 -2.54 -5.68 7.50
N GLU A 141 -2.85 -6.84 8.08
CA GLU A 141 -3.52 -6.94 9.38
C GLU A 141 -2.79 -6.20 10.50
N ASN A 142 -1.46 -6.11 10.42
CA ASN A 142 -0.63 -5.52 11.47
C ASN A 142 0.08 -4.23 11.04
N ASN A 143 -0.06 -3.82 9.78
CA ASN A 143 0.70 -2.71 9.21
C ASN A 143 -0.16 -1.89 8.24
N ALA A 144 -0.11 -0.57 8.37
CA ALA A 144 -0.63 0.36 7.38
C ALA A 144 0.46 1.39 7.05
N VAL A 145 0.91 1.39 5.80
CA VAL A 145 2.00 2.23 5.29
C VAL A 145 1.45 3.26 4.32
N SER A 146 1.83 4.51 4.49
CA SER A 146 1.54 5.60 3.55
C SER A 146 2.80 6.39 3.25
N PHE A 147 2.88 6.94 2.04
CA PHE A 147 3.99 7.79 1.60
C PHE A 147 3.63 9.26 1.80
N LEU A 148 4.56 10.02 2.37
CA LEU A 148 4.40 11.46 2.58
C LEU A 148 5.48 12.21 1.81
N ARG A 149 5.06 13.14 0.96
CA ARG A 149 5.91 14.14 0.28
C ARG A 149 6.08 15.41 1.12
N PRO A 150 7.03 16.31 0.78
CA PRO A 150 7.22 17.55 1.53
C PRO A 150 5.94 18.36 1.59
N GLY A 151 5.66 18.94 2.76
CA GLY A 151 4.41 19.63 3.03
C GLY A 151 3.95 19.48 4.47
N GLN A 152 2.67 19.73 4.70
CA GLN A 152 2.01 19.55 5.98
C GLN A 152 0.91 18.51 5.83
N HIS A 153 0.92 17.50 6.69
CA HIS A 153 -0.03 16.40 6.65
C HIS A 153 -0.67 16.18 8.01
N GLN A 154 -1.89 15.68 7.97
CA GLN A 154 -2.57 15.09 9.11
C GLN A 154 -2.59 13.58 8.93
N VAL A 155 -2.18 12.84 9.95
CA VAL A 155 -2.33 11.38 9.99
C VAL A 155 -3.39 11.04 11.02
N ASP A 156 -4.44 10.35 10.58
CA ASP A 156 -5.51 9.89 11.44
C ASP A 156 -5.15 8.55 12.08
N ARG A 157 -5.47 8.41 13.36
CA ARG A 157 -5.22 7.19 14.13
C ARG A 157 -6.10 6.05 13.63
N LEU A 158 -5.48 4.94 13.25
CA LEU A 158 -6.17 3.69 13.04
C LEU A 158 -6.40 3.05 14.42
N LYS A 159 -7.68 2.85 14.79
CA LYS A 159 -8.07 2.41 16.14
C LYS A 159 -7.36 1.15 16.63
N GLU A 160 -7.05 0.24 15.72
CA GLU A 160 -6.41 -1.04 16.02
C GLU A 160 -4.89 -0.98 16.05
N MET A 161 -4.28 0.12 15.61
CA MET A 161 -2.84 0.31 15.57
C MET A 161 -2.36 1.06 16.82
N LYS A 162 -1.33 0.51 17.45
CA LYS A 162 -0.74 1.09 18.66
C LYS A 162 0.40 2.03 18.31
N TYR A 163 1.31 1.56 17.46
CA TYR A 163 2.55 2.25 17.14
C TYR A 163 2.39 3.13 15.90
N LEU A 164 3.19 4.20 15.86
CA LEU A 164 3.36 5.09 14.74
C LEU A 164 4.86 5.29 14.50
N SER A 165 5.34 5.01 13.30
CA SER A 165 6.74 5.14 12.90
C SER A 165 6.88 6.03 11.68
N PHE A 166 7.99 6.76 11.61
CA PHE A 166 8.35 7.61 10.48
C PHE A 166 9.70 7.14 9.92
N VAL A 167 9.66 6.46 8.79
CA VAL A 167 10.87 5.93 8.13
C VAL A 167 11.23 6.85 6.98
N ALA A 168 12.33 7.59 7.11
CA ALA A 168 12.78 8.41 6.01
C ALA A 168 13.41 7.55 4.92
N MET A 169 12.95 7.76 3.70
CA MET A 169 13.44 7.08 2.51
C MET A 169 14.56 7.89 1.81
N THR A 170 14.67 9.18 2.14
CA THR A 170 15.70 10.12 1.68
C THR A 170 16.15 10.99 2.86
N PRO A 171 17.16 11.86 2.70
CA PRO A 171 17.41 12.94 3.66
C PRO A 171 16.15 13.82 3.87
N ILE A 172 15.90 14.24 5.11
CA ILE A 172 14.73 15.03 5.52
C ILE A 172 15.18 16.36 6.13
N THR A 173 14.45 17.43 5.81
CA THR A 173 14.68 18.78 6.32
C THR A 173 13.44 19.30 7.05
N ASP A 174 13.66 19.97 8.19
CA ASP A 174 12.63 20.64 9.01
C ASP A 174 11.50 19.72 9.50
N LEU A 175 11.81 18.48 9.88
CA LEU A 175 10.82 17.53 10.37
C LEU A 175 10.23 17.97 11.71
N THR A 176 8.92 18.21 11.71
CA THR A 176 8.13 18.55 12.90
C THR A 176 7.02 17.54 13.09
N LEU A 177 6.93 16.96 14.29
CA LEU A 177 5.87 16.03 14.70
C LEU A 177 5.10 16.61 15.89
N LYS A 178 3.77 16.72 15.78
CA LYS A 178 2.90 17.21 16.85
C LYS A 178 1.81 16.19 17.18
N ASN A 179 1.31 16.25 18.41
CA ASN A 179 0.29 15.34 18.96
C ASN A 179 0.73 13.85 19.04
N VAL A 180 2.02 13.63 19.25
CA VAL A 180 2.62 12.31 19.49
C VAL A 180 3.41 12.31 20.79
N VAL A 181 3.69 11.13 21.34
CA VAL A 181 4.43 10.95 22.61
C VAL A 181 5.86 11.47 22.50
N TYR A 182 6.53 11.22 21.36
CA TYR A 182 7.86 11.75 21.07
C TYR A 182 7.77 12.80 19.95
N PRO A 183 7.49 14.08 20.30
CA PRO A 183 7.41 15.14 19.30
C PRO A 183 8.80 15.51 18.77
N LEU A 184 8.82 16.12 17.58
CA LEU A 184 10.01 16.70 16.97
C LEU A 184 9.70 18.13 16.55
N ASP A 185 10.71 18.98 16.58
CA ASP A 185 10.63 20.38 16.15
C ASP A 185 11.84 20.70 15.26
N ASN A 186 11.59 20.94 13.97
CA ASN A 186 12.59 21.24 12.94
C ASN A 186 13.79 20.28 12.92
N TYR A 187 13.54 18.99 13.17
CA TYR A 187 14.56 17.94 13.18
C TYR A 187 15.14 17.70 11.78
N GLN A 188 16.45 17.46 11.72
CA GLN A 188 17.19 17.33 10.46
C GLN A 188 17.76 15.92 10.34
N MET A 189 17.66 15.34 9.15
CA MET A 189 18.20 14.02 8.85
C MET A 189 19.01 14.05 7.56
N SER A 190 20.33 14.04 7.70
CA SER A 190 21.25 14.02 6.55
C SER A 190 21.34 12.66 5.87
N THR A 191 20.91 11.59 6.56
CA THR A 191 20.88 10.22 6.05
C THR A 191 19.53 9.59 6.36
N PRO A 192 19.03 8.66 5.53
CA PRO A 192 17.84 7.86 5.84
C PRO A 192 17.94 7.23 7.24
N LEU A 193 16.88 7.37 8.04
CA LEU A 193 16.77 6.86 9.40
C LEU A 193 15.31 6.47 9.67
N ALA A 194 15.13 5.41 10.46
CA ALA A 194 13.82 4.99 10.94
C ALA A 194 13.59 5.53 12.36
N LEU A 195 12.58 6.38 12.53
CA LEU A 195 12.08 6.83 13.82
C LEU A 195 10.89 5.94 14.22
N ILE A 196 11.16 4.90 15.00
CA ILE A 196 10.23 3.81 15.25
C ILE A 196 9.54 3.89 16.61
N SER A 197 8.39 3.23 16.71
CA SER A 197 7.67 3.00 17.97
C SER A 197 7.26 4.28 18.72
N ASN A 198 6.89 5.33 17.98
CA ASN A 198 6.17 6.47 18.54
C ASN A 198 4.69 6.10 18.73
N GLU A 199 3.93 6.97 19.40
CA GLU A 199 2.50 6.76 19.63
C GLU A 199 1.75 8.09 19.53
N PHE A 200 0.47 8.05 19.15
CA PHE A 200 -0.42 9.20 19.30
C PHE A 200 -0.54 9.54 20.78
N LEU A 201 -0.69 10.83 21.11
CA LEU A 201 -1.06 11.20 22.48
C LEU A 201 -2.41 10.55 22.86
N PRO A 202 -2.61 10.13 24.13
CA PRO A 202 -3.80 9.37 24.54
C PRO A 202 -5.15 9.98 24.12
N ASP A 203 -5.26 11.31 24.20
CA ASP A 203 -6.49 12.05 23.91
C ASP A 203 -6.56 12.60 22.47
N GLN A 204 -5.66 12.16 21.59
CA GLN A 204 -5.58 12.63 20.20
C GLN A 204 -5.89 11.49 19.22
N ASN A 205 -6.83 11.74 18.32
CA ASN A 205 -7.14 10.84 17.20
C ASN A 205 -6.39 11.20 15.91
N THR A 206 -5.63 12.31 15.94
CA THR A 206 -4.91 12.81 14.78
C THR A 206 -3.56 13.35 15.21
N MET A 207 -2.57 13.23 14.35
CA MET A 207 -1.27 13.86 14.52
C MET A 207 -0.91 14.71 13.30
N LYS A 208 0.00 15.66 13.50
CA LYS A 208 0.49 16.54 12.42
C LYS A 208 1.96 16.28 12.18
N ILE A 209 2.32 16.13 10.92
CA ILE A 209 3.69 16.02 10.44
C ILE A 209 3.93 17.10 9.38
N ALA A 210 5.07 17.78 9.47
CA ALA A 210 5.50 18.74 8.48
C ALA A 210 6.99 18.62 8.22
N PHE A 211 7.42 18.79 6.96
CA PHE A 211 8.82 18.78 6.55
C PHE A 211 8.96 19.44 5.16
N SER A 212 10.14 19.98 4.86
CA SER A 212 10.38 20.82 3.67
C SER A 212 11.08 20.08 2.53
N ASN A 213 11.70 18.92 2.79
CA ASN A 213 12.38 18.12 1.78
C ASN A 213 12.38 16.62 2.10
N GLY A 214 12.37 15.80 1.04
CA GLY A 214 12.52 14.34 1.10
C GLY A 214 11.22 13.53 1.03
N LEU A 215 11.29 12.24 1.38
CA LEU A 215 10.17 11.30 1.38
C LEU A 215 10.16 10.49 2.68
N ILE A 216 9.00 10.38 3.31
CA ILE A 216 8.80 9.64 4.56
C ILE A 216 7.71 8.58 4.39
N LEU A 217 7.96 7.37 4.89
CA LEU A 217 6.90 6.41 5.17
C LEU A 217 6.30 6.71 6.54
N ALA A 218 5.00 6.96 6.61
CA ALA A 218 4.25 6.93 7.85
C ALA A 218 3.66 5.53 8.01
N ILE A 219 4.04 4.84 9.09
CA ILE A 219 3.68 3.44 9.35
C ILE A 219 2.91 3.38 10.66
N GLN A 220 1.66 2.93 10.61
CA GLN A 220 0.90 2.56 11.81
C GLN A 220 0.91 1.03 11.95
N ALA A 221 1.28 0.53 13.13
CA ALA A 221 1.49 -0.90 13.36
C ALA A 221 0.98 -1.40 14.71
N ARG A 222 0.84 -2.72 14.84
CA ARG A 222 0.53 -3.45 16.08
C ARG A 222 1.30 -4.78 16.16
N ASP A 223 1.38 -5.33 17.37
CA ASP A 223 1.95 -6.66 17.66
C ASP A 223 0.83 -7.70 17.85
#